data_AF-W7QMN0-F1
#
_entry.id   AF-W7QMN0-F1
#
_cell.length_a   1.000
_cell.length_b   1.000
_cell.length_c   1.000
_cell.angle_alpha   90.00
_cell.angle_beta   90.00
_cell.angle_gamma   90.00
#
_symmetry.space_group_name_H-M   'P 1'
#
loop_
_entity.id
_entity.type
_entity.pdbx_description
1 polymer ?
#
loop_
_entity_poly.entity_id
_entity_poly.type
_entity_poly.pdbx_seq_one_letter_code
_entity_poly.pdbx_strand_id
1 'polypeptide(L)'
;MTDSVQTQGQAAGAQAEDSLLDQVMAQTRMAPADEGYDIAKQGVAAFIAELLQSTSDAPQVNKSVVDRMIVELDRKIGSQVDEILHDRGFQELESAWRGLKLLVDRTDFRENIKLDVLHATKAELLEDFEFAPELSQSGLYQHVYAAEYGQFGGEPVAGIIGHYDFSPSTPDIKLLQFTAAVGAMAHAPFLSSVAPSFFGIDSFEELPNIKDFKAIFEGPKYARWRSLRESEDARYLGLTAPRFLLRMPYDPVENPVKSFNYRETVNENHEHYLWGNTAYLLAERLTDSFAKYRWCPNIIGPQSGGAVENLPVHTYEALGQLQAKIPTEVLVTDRREFEMAEEASSR
;
A
#
# COMPACT_ATOMS: atom_id res chain seq x y z
N MET A 1 76.88 48.34 -23.81
CA MET A 1 75.93 48.79 -22.78
C MET A 1 74.85 49.58 -23.50
N THR A 2 73.59 49.16 -23.59
CA THR A 2 72.92 47.98 -23.06
C THR A 2 71.60 47.85 -23.83
N ASP A 3 71.26 46.60 -24.17
CA ASP A 3 70.01 46.16 -24.75
C ASP A 3 68.76 46.65 -23.98
N SER A 4 67.68 46.90 -24.72
CA SER A 4 66.32 46.74 -24.21
C SER A 4 65.56 45.76 -25.12
N VAL A 5 65.36 44.57 -24.56
CA VAL A 5 64.79 43.37 -25.19
C VAL A 5 63.26 43.43 -25.21
N GLN A 6 62.70 42.91 -26.30
CA GLN A 6 61.29 42.65 -26.57
C GLN A 6 60.61 41.77 -25.51
N THR A 7 59.30 41.93 -25.36
CA THR A 7 58.42 40.79 -25.04
C THR A 7 57.01 41.08 -25.54
N GLN A 8 56.75 40.72 -26.81
CA GLN A 8 55.40 40.47 -27.31
C GLN A 8 55.00 39.06 -26.87
N GLY A 9 54.02 38.95 -25.97
CA GLY A 9 53.38 37.69 -25.64
C GLY A 9 52.50 37.24 -26.81
N GLN A 10 52.93 36.17 -27.49
CA GLN A 10 52.10 35.40 -28.40
C GLN A 10 50.99 34.69 -27.59
N ALA A 11 49.74 35.11 -27.77
CA ALA A 11 48.60 34.27 -27.43
C ALA A 11 48.50 33.17 -28.48
N ALA A 12 49.03 31.99 -28.14
CA ALA A 12 48.79 30.77 -28.89
C ALA A 12 47.28 30.47 -28.83
N GLY A 13 46.61 30.58 -29.98
CA GLY A 13 45.26 30.07 -30.16
C GLY A 13 45.29 28.56 -29.98
N ALA A 14 44.79 28.10 -28.83
CA ALA A 14 44.35 26.72 -28.68
C ALA A 14 43.13 26.54 -29.61
N GLN A 15 43.36 26.00 -30.80
CA GLN A 15 42.30 25.32 -31.53
C GLN A 15 41.86 24.16 -30.63
N ALA A 16 40.75 24.34 -29.92
CA ALA A 16 40.03 23.19 -29.39
C ALA A 16 39.67 22.34 -30.60
N GLU A 17 40.23 21.14 -30.70
CA GLU A 17 39.74 20.15 -31.65
C GLU A 17 38.26 19.95 -31.33
N ASP A 18 37.38 20.47 -32.18
CA ASP A 18 35.94 20.26 -32.05
C ASP A 18 35.70 18.75 -31.99
N SER A 19 35.22 18.28 -30.83
CA SER A 19 34.91 16.88 -30.61
C SER A 19 34.02 16.38 -31.76
N LEU A 20 34.20 15.14 -32.21
CA LEU A 20 33.31 14.52 -33.20
C LEU A 20 31.83 14.67 -32.81
N LEU A 21 31.54 14.68 -31.50
CA LEU A 21 30.19 14.97 -30.97
C LEU A 21 29.75 16.41 -31.25
N ASP A 22 30.63 17.40 -31.11
CA ASP A 22 30.33 18.81 -31.40
C ASP A 22 30.15 19.05 -32.90
N GLN A 23 30.86 18.30 -33.76
CA GLN A 23 30.65 18.34 -35.21
C GLN A 23 29.31 17.72 -35.64
N VAL A 24 28.84 16.67 -34.95
CA VAL A 24 27.52 16.06 -35.17
C VAL A 24 26.42 16.98 -34.65
N MET A 25 26.60 17.60 -33.48
CA MET A 25 25.67 18.58 -32.92
C MET A 25 25.55 19.83 -33.82
N ALA A 26 26.62 20.26 -34.48
CA ALA A 26 26.59 21.37 -35.44
C ALA A 26 25.71 21.09 -36.69
N GLN A 27 25.39 19.83 -36.98
CA GLN A 27 24.42 19.47 -38.03
C GLN A 27 22.96 19.45 -37.53
N THR A 28 22.74 19.56 -36.23
CA THR A 28 21.41 19.71 -35.63
C THR A 28 20.98 21.18 -35.63
N ARG A 29 19.68 21.46 -35.51
CA ARG A 29 19.14 22.84 -35.47
C ARG A 29 19.34 23.53 -34.11
N MET A 30 20.18 23.00 -33.21
CA MET A 30 20.39 23.53 -31.86
C MET A 30 21.73 24.26 -31.77
N ALA A 31 21.70 25.48 -31.23
CA ALA A 31 22.91 26.26 -30.96
C ALA A 31 23.47 25.90 -29.57
N PRO A 32 24.79 26.03 -29.34
CA PRO A 32 25.40 25.81 -28.01
C PRO A 32 24.85 26.69 -26.88
N ALA A 33 24.17 27.79 -27.23
CA ALA A 33 23.55 28.72 -26.29
C ALA A 33 22.09 28.37 -25.94
N ASP A 34 21.49 27.37 -26.59
CA ASP A 34 20.12 26.96 -26.32
C ASP A 34 20.03 26.16 -25.03
N GLU A 35 19.00 26.43 -24.21
CA GLU A 35 18.68 25.61 -23.04
C GLU A 35 18.39 24.17 -23.49
N GLY A 36 19.22 23.23 -23.07
CA GLY A 36 19.11 21.81 -23.42
C GLY A 36 20.16 21.29 -24.40
N TYR A 37 21.07 22.13 -24.92
CA TYR A 37 22.19 21.67 -25.76
C TYR A 37 23.03 20.57 -25.07
N ASP A 38 23.34 20.75 -23.79
CA ASP A 38 24.10 19.77 -23.01
C ASP A 38 23.35 18.44 -22.83
N ILE A 39 22.03 18.49 -22.64
CA ILE A 39 21.16 17.31 -22.52
C ILE A 39 21.11 16.57 -23.86
N ALA A 40 20.96 17.30 -24.96
CA ALA A 40 20.97 16.73 -26.30
C ALA A 40 22.33 16.10 -26.64
N LYS A 41 23.44 16.75 -26.30
CA LYS A 41 24.80 16.23 -26.47
C LYS A 41 25.00 14.91 -25.71
N GLN A 42 24.51 14.83 -24.47
CA GLN A 42 24.52 13.59 -23.68
C GLN A 42 23.66 12.49 -24.33
N GLY A 43 22.47 12.82 -24.83
CA GLY A 43 21.60 11.88 -25.52
C GLY A 43 22.22 11.30 -26.79
N VAL A 44 22.86 12.14 -27.62
CA VAL A 44 23.57 11.70 -28.83
C VAL A 44 24.77 10.82 -28.48
N ALA A 45 25.54 11.18 -27.44
CA ALA A 45 26.67 10.37 -26.99
C ALA A 45 26.23 8.98 -26.50
N ALA A 46 25.16 8.91 -25.70
CA ALA A 46 24.59 7.64 -25.23
C ALA A 46 24.07 6.77 -26.39
N PHE A 47 23.41 7.39 -27.37
CA PHE A 47 22.91 6.69 -28.55
C PHE A 47 24.03 6.08 -29.41
N ILE A 48 25.11 6.83 -29.64
CA ILE A 48 26.28 6.34 -30.39
C ILE A 48 26.97 5.21 -29.62
N ALA A 49 27.10 5.32 -28.30
CA ALA A 49 27.70 4.28 -27.47
C ALA A 49 26.94 2.95 -27.57
N GLU A 50 25.60 2.98 -27.57
CA GLU A 50 24.78 1.78 -27.71
C GLU A 50 24.85 1.20 -29.14
N LEU A 51 24.82 2.06 -30.17
CA LEU A 51 24.97 1.63 -31.56
C LEU A 51 26.28 0.87 -31.80
N LEU A 52 27.38 1.32 -31.17
CA LEU A 52 28.68 0.65 -31.26
C LEU A 52 28.71 -0.71 -30.54
N GLN A 53 27.87 -0.92 -29.53
CA GLN A 53 27.74 -2.21 -28.84
C GLN A 53 26.84 -3.18 -29.62
N SER A 54 25.88 -2.68 -30.39
CA SER A 54 25.03 -3.50 -31.25
C SER A 54 25.78 -3.99 -32.49
N THR A 55 25.94 -5.31 -32.64
CA THR A 55 26.75 -6.01 -33.68
C THR A 55 26.15 -5.96 -35.09
N SER A 56 25.55 -4.84 -35.50
CA SER A 56 24.95 -4.68 -36.84
C SER A 56 25.90 -3.92 -37.76
N ASP A 57 26.28 -4.51 -38.89
CA ASP A 57 27.29 -3.97 -39.82
C ASP A 57 26.85 -2.71 -40.61
N ALA A 58 25.60 -2.26 -40.47
CA ALA A 58 25.12 -0.94 -40.92
C ALA A 58 23.65 -0.73 -40.50
N PRO A 59 23.34 -0.29 -39.28
CA PRO A 59 21.97 0.07 -38.94
C PRO A 59 21.62 1.38 -39.66
N GLN A 60 20.62 1.37 -40.54
CA GLN A 60 19.96 2.61 -40.92
C GLN A 60 19.37 3.22 -39.64
N VAL A 61 19.93 4.35 -39.22
CA VAL A 61 19.49 5.11 -38.04
C VAL A 61 18.09 5.64 -38.34
N ASN A 62 17.09 4.87 -37.93
CA ASN A 62 15.68 5.18 -38.07
C ASN A 62 15.10 5.47 -36.69
N LYS A 63 14.02 6.26 -36.64
CA LYS A 63 13.26 6.54 -35.41
C LYS A 63 12.89 5.23 -34.67
N SER A 64 12.64 4.16 -35.41
CA SER A 64 12.34 2.83 -34.86
C SER A 64 13.48 2.20 -34.05
N VAL A 65 14.75 2.54 -34.31
CA VAL A 65 15.89 2.04 -33.50
C VAL A 65 15.88 2.73 -32.14
N VAL A 66 15.64 4.04 -32.11
CA VAL A 66 15.50 4.80 -30.86
C VAL A 66 14.29 4.30 -30.06
N ASP A 67 13.14 4.10 -30.72
CA ASP A 67 11.94 3.58 -30.07
C ASP A 67 12.19 2.19 -29.46
N ARG A 68 12.94 1.31 -30.14
CA ARG A 68 13.34 0.00 -29.58
C ARG A 68 14.25 0.14 -28.36
N MET A 69 15.23 1.03 -28.42
CA MET A 69 16.12 1.30 -27.27
C MET A 69 15.34 1.83 -26.06
N ILE A 70 14.36 2.71 -26.29
CA ILE A 70 13.48 3.21 -25.24
C ILE A 70 12.66 2.06 -24.64
N VAL A 71 12.08 1.18 -25.47
CA VAL A 71 11.34 0.00 -24.97
C VAL A 71 12.22 -0.92 -24.13
N GLU A 72 13.47 -1.17 -24.52
CA GLU A 72 14.40 -1.96 -23.72
C GLU A 72 14.80 -1.28 -22.41
N LEU A 73 14.98 0.04 -22.44
CA LEU A 73 15.25 0.84 -21.24
C LEU A 73 14.06 0.84 -20.28
N ASP A 74 12.85 1.09 -20.79
CA ASP A 74 11.59 1.05 -20.04
C ASP A 74 11.39 -0.34 -19.41
N ARG A 75 11.76 -1.42 -20.13
CA ARG A 75 11.73 -2.77 -19.58
C ARG A 75 12.73 -2.95 -18.42
N LYS A 76 13.98 -2.50 -18.57
CA LYS A 76 15.00 -2.61 -17.51
C LYS A 76 14.62 -1.79 -16.27
N ILE A 77 14.14 -0.56 -16.47
CA ILE A 77 13.66 0.32 -15.40
C ILE A 77 12.43 -0.31 -14.76
N GLY A 78 11.47 -0.77 -15.56
CA GLY A 78 10.24 -1.41 -15.09
C GLY A 78 10.51 -2.62 -14.21
N SER A 79 11.37 -3.55 -14.63
CA SER A 79 11.77 -4.69 -13.80
C SER A 79 12.44 -4.26 -12.49
N GLN A 80 13.28 -3.22 -12.51
CA GLN A 80 13.89 -2.72 -11.28
C GLN A 80 12.89 -2.06 -10.34
N VAL A 81 11.88 -1.37 -10.88
CA VAL A 81 10.80 -0.75 -10.11
C VAL A 81 9.87 -1.81 -9.54
N ASP A 82 9.55 -2.88 -10.29
CA ASP A 82 8.78 -4.03 -9.81
C ASP A 82 9.44 -4.62 -8.55
N GLU A 83 10.75 -4.87 -8.57
CA GLU A 83 11.48 -5.38 -7.38
C GLU A 83 11.40 -4.43 -6.16
N ILE A 84 11.38 -3.11 -6.38
CA ILE A 84 11.26 -2.13 -5.28
C ILE A 84 9.82 -2.09 -4.76
N LEU A 85 8.83 -2.08 -5.64
CA LEU A 85 7.42 -1.98 -5.28
C LEU A 85 6.87 -3.27 -4.69
N HIS A 86 7.41 -4.42 -5.08
CA HIS A 86 7.01 -5.74 -4.60
C HIS A 86 7.83 -6.21 -3.39
N ASP A 87 8.79 -5.41 -2.92
CA ASP A 87 9.45 -5.67 -1.65
C ASP A 87 8.44 -5.60 -0.50
N ARG A 88 8.49 -6.61 0.37
CA ARG A 88 7.54 -6.75 1.48
C ARG A 88 7.56 -5.54 2.42
N GLY A 89 8.72 -4.99 2.76
CA GLY A 89 8.83 -3.86 3.66
C GLY A 89 8.23 -2.59 3.05
N PHE A 90 8.42 -2.41 1.74
CA PHE A 90 7.80 -1.30 1.00
C PHE A 90 6.28 -1.47 0.89
N GLN A 91 5.79 -2.67 0.55
CA GLN A 91 4.36 -2.95 0.44
C GLN A 91 3.61 -2.81 1.76
N GLU A 92 4.20 -3.26 2.88
CA GLU A 92 3.62 -3.07 4.22
C GLU A 92 3.46 -1.58 4.54
N LEU A 93 4.47 -0.76 4.22
CA LEU A 93 4.39 0.69 4.40
C LEU A 93 3.38 1.35 3.42
N GLU A 94 3.41 0.97 2.14
CA GLU A 94 2.54 1.53 1.11
C GLU A 94 1.07 1.19 1.39
N SER A 95 0.77 -0.04 1.81
CA SER A 95 -0.59 -0.48 2.12
C SER A 95 -1.15 0.22 3.37
N ALA A 96 -0.33 0.44 4.40
CA ALA A 96 -0.71 1.20 5.59
C ALA A 96 -1.08 2.65 5.25
N TRP A 97 -0.21 3.35 4.54
CA TRP A 97 -0.42 4.77 4.21
C TRP A 97 -1.48 5.00 3.14
N ARG A 98 -1.55 4.13 2.11
CA ARG A 98 -2.63 4.23 1.11
C ARG A 98 -3.97 3.84 1.67
N GLY A 99 -4.03 2.85 2.57
CA GLY A 99 -5.24 2.51 3.31
C GLY A 99 -5.75 3.69 4.14
N LEU A 100 -4.85 4.36 4.88
CA LEU A 100 -5.19 5.58 5.61
C LEU A 100 -5.63 6.71 4.67
N LYS A 101 -4.94 6.90 3.54
CA LYS A 101 -5.32 7.90 2.53
C LYS A 101 -6.72 7.63 1.97
N LEU A 102 -7.06 6.37 1.70
CA LEU A 102 -8.40 5.97 1.27
C LEU A 102 -9.45 6.33 2.31
N LEU A 103 -9.20 6.04 3.60
CA LEU A 103 -10.12 6.41 4.68
C LEU A 103 -10.31 7.93 4.77
N VAL A 104 -9.22 8.70 4.69
CA VAL A 104 -9.25 10.16 4.72
C VAL A 104 -10.03 10.71 3.52
N ASP A 105 -9.76 10.24 2.31
CA ASP A 105 -10.42 10.77 1.09
C ASP A 105 -11.92 10.48 1.04
N ARG A 106 -12.36 9.40 1.69
CA ARG A 106 -13.76 8.98 1.72
C ARG A 106 -14.54 9.50 2.94
N THR A 107 -13.85 10.08 3.92
CA THR A 107 -14.49 10.64 5.13
C THR A 107 -14.86 12.10 4.92
N ASP A 108 -16.13 12.46 5.17
CA ASP A 108 -16.55 13.86 5.14
C ASP A 108 -16.25 14.57 6.47
N PHE A 109 -15.08 15.19 6.55
CA PHE A 109 -14.64 15.95 7.72
C PHE A 109 -15.49 17.20 8.02
N ARG A 110 -16.35 17.66 7.10
CA ARG A 110 -17.27 18.78 7.37
C ARG A 110 -18.37 18.37 8.34
N GLU A 111 -18.66 17.08 8.41
CA GLU A 111 -19.70 16.52 9.25
C GLU A 111 -19.18 16.14 10.65
N ASN A 112 -18.34 16.97 11.28
CA ASN A 112 -17.84 16.79 12.66
C ASN A 112 -17.15 15.44 12.92
N ILE A 113 -16.32 14.99 11.99
CA ILE A 113 -15.52 13.77 12.14
C ILE A 113 -14.06 14.19 12.29
N LYS A 114 -13.34 13.55 13.22
CA LYS A 114 -11.90 13.68 13.38
C LYS A 114 -11.27 12.29 13.37
N LEU A 115 -10.05 12.22 12.83
CA LEU A 115 -9.26 10.99 12.80
C LEU A 115 -7.91 11.31 13.44
N ASP A 116 -7.63 10.65 14.56
CA ASP A 116 -6.33 10.72 15.22
C ASP A 116 -5.47 9.53 14.79
N VAL A 117 -4.20 9.81 14.49
CA VAL A 117 -3.26 8.81 13.99
C VAL A 117 -2.17 8.59 15.03
N LEU A 118 -2.12 7.37 15.56
CA LEU A 118 -1.07 6.91 16.45
C LEU A 118 -0.18 5.92 15.72
N HIS A 119 1.12 6.20 15.66
CA HIS A 119 2.10 5.24 15.17
C HIS A 119 2.50 4.29 16.30
N ALA A 120 2.15 3.02 16.14
CA ALA A 120 2.61 1.94 17.00
C ALA A 120 2.77 0.68 16.16
N THR A 121 3.83 -0.08 16.40
CA THR A 121 3.92 -1.43 15.83
C THR A 121 3.15 -2.41 16.70
N LYS A 122 2.74 -3.54 16.10
CA LYS A 122 2.03 -4.61 16.82
C LYS A 122 2.84 -5.17 18.01
N ALA A 123 4.17 -5.26 17.84
CA ALA A 123 5.07 -5.75 18.87
C ALA A 123 5.22 -4.76 20.03
N GLU A 124 5.45 -3.47 19.72
CA GLU A 124 5.52 -2.40 20.73
C GLU A 124 4.22 -2.28 21.51
N LEU A 125 3.06 -2.43 20.85
CA LEU A 125 1.78 -2.34 21.52
C LEU A 125 1.59 -3.47 22.55
N LEU A 126 2.02 -4.69 22.21
CA LEU A 126 1.99 -5.80 23.17
C LEU A 126 3.00 -5.60 24.31
N GLU A 127 4.21 -5.13 24.00
CA GLU A 127 5.24 -4.84 24.99
C GLU A 127 4.79 -3.76 25.99
N ASP A 128 4.13 -2.71 25.51
CA ASP A 128 3.53 -1.65 26.36
C ASP A 128 2.52 -2.23 27.36
N PHE A 129 1.63 -3.12 26.91
CA PHE A 129 0.70 -3.80 27.80
C PHE A 129 1.37 -4.77 28.78
N GLU A 130 2.47 -5.40 28.41
CA GLU A 130 3.21 -6.30 29.29
C GLU A 130 4.08 -5.54 30.31
N PHE A 131 4.55 -4.35 29.94
CA PHE A 131 5.33 -3.48 30.81
C PHE A 131 4.46 -2.77 31.86
N ALA A 132 3.23 -2.41 31.49
CA ALA A 132 2.29 -1.75 32.41
C ALA A 132 1.84 -2.71 33.53
N PRO A 133 1.96 -2.32 34.82
CA PRO A 133 1.47 -3.16 35.93
C PRO A 133 -0.05 -3.38 35.91
N GLU A 134 -0.78 -2.39 35.41
CA GLU A 134 -2.23 -2.39 35.24
C GLU A 134 -2.59 -1.81 33.88
N LEU A 135 -3.70 -2.28 33.30
CA LEU A 135 -4.17 -1.82 31.99
C LEU A 135 -4.41 -0.30 31.94
N SER A 136 -4.86 0.29 33.05
CA SER A 136 -5.10 1.73 33.21
C SER A 136 -3.84 2.58 33.11
N GLN A 137 -2.65 1.96 33.16
CA GLN A 137 -1.36 2.63 33.08
C GLN A 137 -0.68 2.42 31.73
N SER A 138 -1.27 1.65 30.81
CA SER A 138 -0.70 1.44 29.47
C SER A 138 -0.78 2.70 28.62
N GLY A 139 0.14 2.83 27.66
CA GLY A 139 0.18 3.96 26.73
C GLY A 139 -1.10 4.06 25.90
N LEU A 140 -1.62 2.93 25.39
CA LEU A 140 -2.88 2.94 24.63
C LEU A 140 -4.05 3.45 25.47
N TYR A 141 -4.15 3.03 26.73
CA TYR A 141 -5.21 3.50 27.63
C TYR A 141 -5.12 5.02 27.87
N GLN A 142 -3.91 5.55 28.01
CA GLN A 142 -3.72 6.99 28.17
C GLN A 142 -4.21 7.77 26.94
N HIS A 143 -3.90 7.30 25.74
CA HIS A 143 -4.33 7.96 24.50
C HIS A 143 -5.84 7.84 24.24
N VAL A 144 -6.44 6.69 24.52
CA VAL A 144 -7.86 6.43 24.19
C VAL A 144 -8.79 6.92 25.30
N TYR A 145 -8.48 6.61 26.55
CA TYR A 145 -9.34 6.93 27.69
C TYR A 145 -8.94 8.23 28.37
N ALA A 146 -7.70 8.34 28.85
CA ALA A 146 -7.33 9.42 29.77
C ALA A 146 -7.25 10.80 29.11
N ALA A 147 -6.70 10.87 27.89
CA ALA A 147 -6.55 12.12 27.15
C ALA A 147 -7.89 12.71 26.69
N GLU A 148 -8.85 11.84 26.36
CA GLU A 148 -10.10 12.23 25.74
C GLU A 148 -11.30 11.95 26.65
N TYR A 149 -11.74 10.69 26.76
CA TYR A 149 -12.97 10.31 27.47
C TYR A 149 -12.98 10.71 28.96
N GLY A 150 -11.84 10.57 29.63
CA GLY A 150 -11.65 10.90 31.05
C GLY A 150 -11.38 12.38 31.32
N GLN A 151 -11.17 13.19 30.28
CA GLN A 151 -10.80 14.59 30.40
C GLN A 151 -12.05 15.49 30.31
N PHE A 152 -12.15 16.48 31.19
CA PHE A 152 -13.26 17.44 31.15
C PHE A 152 -13.21 18.28 29.87
N GLY A 153 -14.22 18.12 29.01
CA GLY A 153 -14.32 18.80 27.72
C GLY A 153 -13.50 18.15 26.59
N GLY A 154 -13.00 16.92 26.78
CA GLY A 154 -12.37 16.12 25.72
C GLY A 154 -13.39 15.58 24.71
N GLU A 155 -12.90 15.02 23.61
CA GLU A 155 -13.73 14.46 22.54
C GLU A 155 -13.59 12.94 22.53
N PRO A 156 -14.61 12.18 23.00
CA PRO A 156 -14.46 10.74 23.23
C PRO A 156 -14.18 9.98 21.92
N VAL A 157 -13.23 9.04 22.00
CA VAL A 157 -12.88 8.17 20.88
C VAL A 157 -14.05 7.24 20.55
N ALA A 158 -14.55 7.28 19.32
CA ALA A 158 -15.70 6.47 18.91
C ALA A 158 -15.34 5.02 18.56
N GLY A 159 -14.10 4.77 18.13
CA GLY A 159 -13.62 3.44 17.74
C GLY A 159 -12.13 3.49 17.41
N ILE A 160 -11.45 2.36 17.58
CA ILE A 160 -10.02 2.23 17.37
C ILE A 160 -9.80 1.34 16.14
N ILE A 161 -9.09 1.84 15.14
CA ILE A 161 -8.78 1.08 13.93
C ILE A 161 -7.34 0.56 14.03
N GLY A 162 -7.18 -0.75 14.15
CA GLY A 162 -5.91 -1.44 14.11
C GLY A 162 -5.54 -1.81 12.67
N HIS A 163 -4.41 -1.29 12.17
CA HIS A 163 -3.81 -1.77 10.94
C HIS A 163 -2.91 -2.99 11.22
N TYR A 164 -3.51 -4.08 11.70
CA TYR A 164 -2.79 -5.30 12.04
C TYR A 164 -3.53 -6.53 11.53
N ASP A 165 -2.75 -7.51 11.06
CA ASP A 165 -3.26 -8.83 10.74
C ASP A 165 -3.06 -9.76 11.95
N PHE A 166 -4.16 -10.19 12.56
CA PHE A 166 -4.14 -11.09 13.71
C PHE A 166 -4.11 -12.56 13.30
N SER A 167 -3.22 -13.32 13.92
CA SER A 167 -3.11 -14.77 13.83
C SER A 167 -3.67 -15.43 15.10
N PRO A 168 -3.88 -16.75 15.13
CA PRO A 168 -4.35 -17.44 16.32
C PRO A 168 -3.21 -17.75 17.30
N SER A 169 -2.09 -17.02 17.18
CA SER A 169 -0.92 -17.20 18.03
C SER A 169 -1.17 -16.64 19.44
N THR A 170 -0.39 -17.10 20.40
CA THR A 170 -0.48 -16.66 21.80
C THR A 170 -0.31 -15.14 21.97
N PRO A 171 0.72 -14.49 21.38
CA PRO A 171 0.92 -13.04 21.49
C PRO A 171 -0.28 -12.25 20.94
N ASP A 172 -0.82 -12.69 19.81
CA ASP A 172 -1.91 -12.01 19.11
C ASP A 172 -3.23 -12.08 19.89
N ILE A 173 -3.58 -13.26 20.40
CA ILE A 173 -4.79 -13.41 21.23
C ILE A 173 -4.64 -12.64 22.54
N LYS A 174 -3.43 -12.58 23.12
CA LYS A 174 -3.17 -11.78 24.32
C LYS A 174 -3.33 -10.28 24.04
N LEU A 175 -2.80 -9.80 22.90
CA LEU A 175 -2.98 -8.42 22.48
C LEU A 175 -4.45 -8.08 22.27
N LEU A 176 -5.22 -8.94 21.58
CA LEU A 176 -6.66 -8.78 21.42
C LEU A 176 -7.40 -8.73 22.77
N GLN A 177 -6.99 -9.55 23.74
CA GLN A 177 -7.58 -9.52 25.07
C GLN A 177 -7.36 -8.18 25.78
N PHE A 178 -6.16 -7.60 25.67
CA PHE A 178 -5.87 -6.28 26.24
C PHE A 178 -6.59 -5.15 25.51
N THR A 179 -6.62 -5.17 24.17
CA THR A 179 -7.34 -4.14 23.41
C THR A 179 -8.85 -4.22 23.61
N ALA A 180 -9.41 -5.42 23.77
CA ALA A 180 -10.81 -5.61 24.15
C ALA A 180 -11.14 -4.94 25.49
N ALA A 181 -10.29 -5.16 26.50
CA ALA A 181 -10.48 -4.60 27.83
C ALA A 181 -10.35 -3.05 27.80
N VAL A 182 -9.41 -2.49 27.04
CA VAL A 182 -9.32 -1.02 26.83
C VAL A 182 -10.58 -0.51 26.14
N GLY A 183 -11.05 -1.20 25.08
CA GLY A 183 -12.26 -0.84 24.37
C GLY A 183 -13.51 -0.87 25.26
N ALA A 184 -13.59 -1.85 26.17
CA ALA A 184 -14.67 -1.96 27.15
C ALA A 184 -14.65 -0.81 28.18
N MET A 185 -13.48 -0.38 28.62
CA MET A 185 -13.33 0.77 29.55
C MET A 185 -13.64 2.10 28.88
N ALA A 186 -13.24 2.28 27.61
CA ALA A 186 -13.43 3.52 26.85
C ALA A 186 -14.74 3.58 26.05
N HIS A 187 -15.51 2.50 26.04
CA HIS A 187 -16.68 2.33 25.16
C HIS A 187 -16.38 2.52 23.66
N ALA A 188 -15.16 2.16 23.24
CA ALA A 188 -14.66 2.32 21.88
C ALA A 188 -14.28 0.95 21.32
N PRO A 189 -15.02 0.37 20.36
CA PRO A 189 -14.67 -0.91 19.78
C PRO A 189 -13.34 -0.85 19.04
N PHE A 190 -12.51 -1.88 19.20
CA PHE A 190 -11.28 -2.09 18.45
C PHE A 190 -11.55 -2.95 17.22
N LEU A 191 -11.27 -2.40 16.05
CA LEU A 191 -11.54 -2.99 14.74
C LEU A 191 -10.24 -3.24 14.01
N SER A 192 -9.98 -4.48 13.59
CA SER A 192 -8.75 -4.87 12.88
C SER A 192 -9.02 -6.01 11.89
N SER A 193 -8.02 -6.48 11.16
CA SER A 193 -8.13 -7.66 10.29
C SER A 193 -7.52 -8.92 10.91
N VAL A 194 -7.88 -10.07 10.34
CA VAL A 194 -7.18 -11.35 10.58
C VAL A 194 -6.26 -11.70 9.42
N ALA A 195 -5.19 -12.44 9.72
CA ALA A 195 -4.28 -13.01 8.73
C ALA A 195 -4.87 -14.31 8.13
N PRO A 196 -4.41 -14.77 6.95
CA PRO A 196 -4.80 -16.08 6.40
C PRO A 196 -4.56 -17.22 7.40
N SER A 197 -3.42 -17.15 8.11
CA SER A 197 -3.02 -18.12 9.13
C SER A 197 -4.02 -18.28 10.29
N PHE A 198 -4.94 -17.32 10.47
CA PHE A 198 -6.06 -17.39 11.41
C PHE A 198 -7.08 -18.47 11.05
N PHE A 199 -7.27 -18.74 9.76
CA PHE A 199 -8.12 -19.85 9.29
C PHE A 199 -7.32 -21.14 9.10
N GLY A 200 -6.01 -21.13 9.39
CA GLY A 200 -5.12 -22.27 9.16
C GLY A 200 -4.73 -22.48 7.69
N ILE A 201 -4.85 -21.44 6.87
CA ILE A 201 -4.44 -21.40 5.47
C ILE A 201 -3.25 -20.44 5.31
N ASP A 202 -2.45 -20.63 4.26
CA ASP A 202 -1.30 -19.76 3.98
C ASP A 202 -1.69 -18.55 3.11
N SER A 203 -2.75 -18.68 2.30
CA SER A 203 -3.30 -17.63 1.43
C SER A 203 -4.82 -17.56 1.53
N PHE A 204 -5.38 -16.35 1.42
CA PHE A 204 -6.83 -16.14 1.37
C PHE A 204 -7.51 -16.73 0.14
N GLU A 205 -6.77 -17.00 -0.95
CA GLU A 205 -7.30 -17.68 -2.13
C GLU A 205 -7.80 -19.12 -1.81
N GLU A 206 -7.31 -19.72 -0.72
CA GLU A 206 -7.71 -21.05 -0.26
C GLU A 206 -8.95 -21.04 0.66
N LEU A 207 -9.44 -19.86 1.05
CA LEU A 207 -10.59 -19.71 1.94
C LEU A 207 -11.85 -20.46 1.45
N PRO A 208 -12.19 -20.51 0.13
CA PRO A 208 -13.33 -21.30 -0.35
C PRO A 208 -13.14 -22.81 -0.22
N ASN A 209 -11.88 -23.29 -0.15
CA ASN A 209 -11.54 -24.70 -0.10
C ASN A 209 -11.74 -25.31 1.30
N ILE A 210 -11.75 -24.46 2.33
CA ILE A 210 -12.10 -24.88 3.70
C ILE A 210 -13.51 -25.45 3.68
N LYS A 211 -13.71 -26.67 4.17
CA LYS A 211 -15.06 -27.30 4.18
C LYS A 211 -15.92 -26.80 5.33
N ASP A 212 -15.36 -26.70 6.52
CA ASP A 212 -16.06 -26.41 7.77
C ASP A 212 -15.18 -25.53 8.68
N PHE A 213 -15.58 -24.28 8.90
CA PHE A 213 -14.88 -23.35 9.79
C PHE A 213 -14.99 -23.73 11.27
N LYS A 214 -16.13 -24.29 11.68
CA LYS A 214 -16.39 -24.65 13.07
C LYS A 214 -15.42 -25.72 13.54
N ALA A 215 -15.20 -26.75 12.71
CA ALA A 215 -14.22 -27.80 13.00
C ALA A 215 -12.79 -27.26 13.17
N ILE A 216 -12.42 -26.20 12.43
CA ILE A 216 -11.11 -25.56 12.56
C ILE A 216 -10.99 -24.88 13.93
N PHE A 217 -11.98 -24.04 14.30
CA PHE A 217 -11.95 -23.27 15.55
C PHE A 217 -12.17 -24.12 16.81
N GLU A 218 -12.75 -25.31 16.69
CA GLU A 218 -12.83 -26.28 17.79
C GLU A 218 -11.46 -26.92 18.11
N GLY A 219 -10.51 -26.85 17.18
CA GLY A 219 -9.16 -27.39 17.35
C GLY A 219 -8.42 -26.85 18.59
N PRO A 220 -7.46 -27.61 19.14
CA PRO A 220 -6.74 -27.23 20.36
C PRO A 220 -5.91 -25.95 20.21
N LYS A 221 -5.45 -25.62 18.99
CA LYS A 221 -4.73 -24.39 18.67
C LYS A 221 -5.54 -23.13 19.02
N TYR A 222 -6.86 -23.21 18.90
CA TYR A 222 -7.78 -22.10 19.10
C TYR A 222 -8.41 -22.07 20.51
N ALA A 223 -7.90 -22.83 21.46
CA ALA A 223 -8.43 -22.85 22.84
C ALA A 223 -8.47 -21.43 23.44
N ARG A 224 -7.42 -20.62 23.23
CA ARG A 224 -7.37 -19.23 23.72
C ARG A 224 -8.31 -18.31 22.97
N TRP A 225 -8.47 -18.51 21.66
CA TRP A 225 -9.45 -17.77 20.86
C TRP A 225 -10.87 -18.01 21.35
N ARG A 226 -11.23 -19.27 21.65
CA ARG A 226 -12.53 -19.62 22.23
C ARG A 226 -12.73 -18.97 23.60
N SER A 227 -11.72 -19.01 24.48
CA SER A 227 -11.78 -18.31 25.76
C SER A 227 -11.91 -16.79 25.61
N LEU A 228 -11.28 -16.18 24.60
CA LEU A 228 -11.45 -14.76 24.29
C LEU A 228 -12.90 -14.48 23.87
N ARG A 229 -13.49 -15.30 22.99
CA ARG A 229 -14.88 -15.14 22.53
C ARG A 229 -15.92 -15.27 23.63
N GLU A 230 -15.64 -16.06 24.66
CA GLU A 230 -16.49 -16.22 25.85
C GLU A 230 -16.31 -15.08 26.86
N SER A 231 -15.30 -14.22 26.67
CA SER A 231 -15.07 -13.05 27.52
C SER A 231 -16.12 -11.97 27.28
N GLU A 232 -16.55 -11.32 28.35
CA GLU A 232 -17.49 -10.21 28.29
C GLU A 232 -16.91 -8.99 27.53
N ASP A 233 -15.59 -8.78 27.58
CA ASP A 233 -14.95 -7.64 26.90
C ASP A 233 -14.87 -7.83 25.37
N ALA A 234 -15.02 -9.05 24.87
CA ALA A 234 -14.92 -9.35 23.44
C ALA A 234 -16.01 -8.69 22.60
N ARG A 235 -17.09 -8.19 23.23
CA ARG A 235 -18.13 -7.34 22.62
C ARG A 235 -17.55 -6.10 21.90
N TYR A 236 -16.40 -5.61 22.38
CA TYR A 236 -15.72 -4.44 21.83
C TYR A 236 -14.63 -4.81 20.82
N LEU A 237 -14.56 -6.06 20.37
CA LEU A 237 -13.66 -6.47 19.29
C LEU A 237 -14.43 -6.72 18.00
N GLY A 238 -13.96 -6.15 16.90
CA GLY A 238 -14.38 -6.49 15.55
C GLY A 238 -13.19 -6.91 14.71
N LEU A 239 -13.28 -8.07 14.06
CA LEU A 239 -12.25 -8.57 13.16
C LEU A 239 -12.81 -8.72 11.75
N THR A 240 -12.11 -8.17 10.76
CA THR A 240 -12.50 -8.16 9.35
C THR A 240 -11.63 -9.12 8.51
N ALA A 241 -12.22 -9.68 7.47
CA ALA A 241 -11.58 -10.50 6.44
C ALA A 241 -12.44 -10.50 5.17
N PRO A 242 -11.88 -10.76 3.97
CA PRO A 242 -10.46 -10.92 3.61
C PRO A 242 -9.75 -9.55 3.45
N ARG A 243 -8.61 -9.47 2.73
CA ARG A 243 -8.03 -8.19 2.29
C ARG A 243 -8.72 -7.67 1.02
N PHE A 244 -8.48 -6.41 0.66
CA PHE A 244 -9.04 -5.77 -0.53
C PHE A 244 -7.97 -5.03 -1.34
N LEU A 245 -8.20 -4.80 -2.63
CA LEU A 245 -7.25 -4.14 -3.51
C LEU A 245 -7.24 -2.62 -3.28
N LEU A 246 -6.09 -2.06 -2.90
CA LEU A 246 -5.94 -0.61 -2.67
C LEU A 246 -5.65 0.17 -3.95
N ARG A 247 -4.89 -0.45 -4.86
CA ARG A 247 -4.33 0.24 -6.04
C ARG A 247 -4.42 -0.68 -7.25
N MET A 248 -4.81 -0.11 -8.39
CA MET A 248 -4.67 -0.80 -9.68
C MET A 248 -3.19 -0.83 -10.09
N PRO A 249 -2.70 -1.96 -10.62
CA PRO A 249 -1.36 -2.01 -11.21
C PRO A 249 -1.14 -0.89 -12.22
N TYR A 250 0.08 -0.40 -12.34
CA TYR A 250 0.40 0.62 -13.34
C TYR A 250 0.38 0.01 -14.75
N ASP A 251 -0.29 0.70 -15.67
CA ASP A 251 -0.30 0.35 -17.09
C ASP A 251 -0.22 1.63 -17.93
N PRO A 252 0.50 1.65 -19.06
CA PRO A 252 0.67 2.85 -19.88
C PRO A 252 -0.63 3.43 -20.46
N VAL A 253 -1.72 2.67 -20.49
CA VAL A 253 -3.02 3.11 -21.01
C VAL A 253 -4.00 3.40 -19.88
N GLU A 254 -4.23 2.43 -18.99
CA GLU A 254 -5.28 2.52 -17.96
C GLU A 254 -4.84 3.35 -16.74
N ASN A 255 -3.59 3.23 -16.31
CA ASN A 255 -3.05 3.94 -15.14
C ASN A 255 -1.61 4.44 -15.41
N PRO A 256 -1.45 5.43 -16.31
CA PRO A 256 -0.15 5.85 -16.82
C PRO A 256 0.65 6.65 -15.80
N VAL A 257 1.98 6.46 -15.82
CA VAL A 257 2.94 7.32 -15.14
C VAL A 257 3.49 8.38 -16.10
N LYS A 258 3.89 9.55 -15.58
CA LYS A 258 4.28 10.69 -16.43
C LYS A 258 5.64 10.55 -17.12
N SER A 259 6.56 9.81 -16.50
CA SER A 259 7.99 9.86 -16.87
C SER A 259 8.41 8.83 -17.91
N PHE A 260 7.83 7.63 -17.89
CA PHE A 260 8.18 6.52 -18.77
C PHE A 260 7.01 5.54 -18.92
N ASN A 261 7.08 4.60 -19.88
CA ASN A 261 5.99 3.63 -20.05
C ASN A 261 6.16 2.48 -19.05
N TYR A 262 5.58 2.64 -17.88
CA TYR A 262 5.62 1.61 -16.85
C TYR A 262 4.44 0.65 -16.97
N ARG A 263 4.76 -0.64 -17.05
CA ARG A 263 3.80 -1.74 -16.95
C ARG A 263 4.24 -2.64 -15.81
N GLU A 264 3.46 -2.68 -14.75
CA GLU A 264 3.76 -3.42 -13.53
C GLU A 264 3.42 -4.91 -13.69
N THR A 265 4.35 -5.79 -13.31
CA THR A 265 4.20 -7.24 -13.51
C THR A 265 3.58 -7.91 -12.27
N VAL A 266 2.25 -8.09 -12.26
CA VAL A 266 1.50 -8.66 -11.11
C VAL A 266 0.90 -10.05 -11.35
N ASN A 267 0.98 -10.59 -12.56
CA ASN A 267 0.20 -11.78 -12.95
C ASN A 267 0.72 -13.11 -12.37
N GLU A 268 1.98 -13.17 -11.94
CA GLU A 268 2.61 -14.41 -11.49
C GLU A 268 2.32 -14.72 -10.02
N ASN A 269 2.18 -13.69 -9.18
CA ASN A 269 1.99 -13.82 -7.75
C ASN A 269 0.90 -12.88 -7.24
N HIS A 270 -0.08 -13.44 -6.55
CA HIS A 270 -1.18 -12.69 -5.96
C HIS A 270 -0.71 -11.64 -4.95
N GLU A 271 0.39 -11.89 -4.24
CA GLU A 271 0.93 -10.96 -3.24
C GLU A 271 1.61 -9.73 -3.86
N HIS A 272 1.86 -9.70 -5.18
CA HIS A 272 2.40 -8.50 -5.83
C HIS A 272 1.35 -7.38 -5.96
N TYR A 273 0.06 -7.71 -5.84
CA TYR A 273 -0.98 -6.71 -5.72
C TYR A 273 -0.88 -6.00 -4.36
N LEU A 274 -1.17 -4.71 -4.35
CA LEU A 274 -1.21 -3.94 -3.12
C LEU A 274 -2.52 -4.20 -2.36
N TRP A 275 -2.50 -5.21 -1.50
CA TRP A 275 -3.60 -5.56 -0.61
C TRP A 275 -3.66 -4.62 0.59
N GLY A 276 -4.85 -4.12 0.88
CA GLY A 276 -5.15 -3.27 2.03
C GLY A 276 -5.93 -3.99 3.11
N ASN A 277 -5.83 -3.44 4.31
CA ASN A 277 -6.53 -3.91 5.49
C ASN A 277 -8.00 -3.46 5.47
N THR A 278 -8.92 -4.43 5.51
CA THR A 278 -10.37 -4.18 5.47
C THR A 278 -10.93 -3.45 6.70
N ALA A 279 -10.15 -3.32 7.78
CA ALA A 279 -10.52 -2.47 8.92
C ALA A 279 -10.72 -1.01 8.49
N TYR A 280 -9.96 -0.51 7.51
CA TYR A 280 -10.17 0.83 6.95
C TYR A 280 -11.49 0.97 6.19
N LEU A 281 -11.93 -0.08 5.48
CA LEU A 281 -13.22 -0.06 4.80
C LEU A 281 -14.38 -0.10 5.80
N LEU A 282 -14.25 -0.85 6.89
CA LEU A 282 -15.25 -0.82 7.96
C LEU A 282 -15.29 0.55 8.65
N ALA A 283 -14.13 1.16 8.90
CA ALA A 283 -14.02 2.52 9.42
C ALA A 283 -14.69 3.54 8.49
N GLU A 284 -14.53 3.41 7.18
CA GLU A 284 -15.20 4.24 6.17
C GLU A 284 -16.73 4.13 6.28
N ARG A 285 -17.27 2.92 6.50
CA ARG A 285 -18.72 2.74 6.68
C ARG A 285 -19.20 3.38 7.99
N LEU A 286 -18.41 3.31 9.06
CA LEU A 286 -18.71 3.99 10.33
C LEU A 286 -18.75 5.51 10.16
N THR A 287 -17.74 6.09 9.50
CA THR A 287 -17.67 7.55 9.28
C THR A 287 -18.77 8.03 8.35
N ASP A 288 -19.09 7.30 7.27
CA ASP A 288 -20.19 7.62 6.36
C ASP A 288 -21.57 7.55 7.05
N SER A 289 -21.78 6.52 7.88
CA SER A 289 -22.99 6.38 8.70
C SER A 289 -23.17 7.57 9.64
N PHE A 290 -22.09 7.95 10.34
CA PHE A 290 -22.09 9.11 11.22
C PHE A 290 -22.29 10.42 10.46
N ALA A 291 -21.65 10.60 9.31
CA ALA A 291 -21.81 11.82 8.50
C ALA A 291 -23.28 12.03 8.10
N LYS A 292 -23.97 10.95 7.70
CA LYS A 292 -25.37 10.99 7.24
C LYS A 292 -26.39 11.09 8.38
N TYR A 293 -26.19 10.33 9.46
CA TYR A 293 -27.23 10.13 10.48
C TYR A 293 -26.83 10.62 11.87
N ARG A 294 -25.58 11.03 12.08
CA ARG A 294 -24.97 11.37 13.38
C ARG A 294 -24.93 10.19 14.37
N TRP A 295 -25.13 8.99 13.85
CA TRP A 295 -25.14 7.71 14.55
C TRP A 295 -24.56 6.64 13.62
N CYS A 296 -24.02 5.56 14.19
CA CYS A 296 -23.35 4.50 13.42
C CYS A 296 -24.09 3.14 13.35
N PRO A 297 -25.44 3.04 13.28
CA PRO A 297 -26.11 1.73 13.18
C PRO A 297 -26.07 1.16 11.77
N ASN A 298 -25.92 2.02 10.75
CA ASN A 298 -26.04 1.67 9.34
C ASN A 298 -24.67 1.33 8.77
N ILE A 299 -24.12 0.17 9.17
CA ILE A 299 -22.82 -0.34 8.73
C ILE A 299 -22.90 -1.77 8.17
N ILE A 300 -24.10 -2.34 8.13
CA ILE A 300 -24.40 -3.67 7.61
C ILE A 300 -25.43 -3.58 6.48
N GLY A 301 -25.43 -4.57 5.60
CA GLY A 301 -26.42 -4.70 4.53
C GLY A 301 -26.01 -3.95 3.24
N PRO A 302 -26.13 -4.58 2.05
CA PRO A 302 -25.71 -3.98 0.78
C PRO A 302 -26.43 -2.67 0.42
N GLN A 303 -27.68 -2.50 0.84
CA GLN A 303 -28.47 -1.29 0.59
C GLN A 303 -28.67 -0.42 1.84
N SER A 304 -28.16 -0.87 2.99
CA SER A 304 -28.42 -0.26 4.30
C SER A 304 -27.19 0.42 4.91
N GLY A 305 -26.24 0.83 4.05
CA GLY A 305 -25.03 1.55 4.45
C GLY A 305 -23.79 0.67 4.67
N GLY A 306 -23.88 -0.64 4.44
CA GLY A 306 -22.74 -1.57 4.50
C GLY A 306 -22.00 -1.77 3.18
N ALA A 307 -22.48 -1.23 2.05
CA ALA A 307 -21.82 -1.38 0.75
C ALA A 307 -20.53 -0.56 0.67
N VAL A 308 -19.45 -1.23 0.25
CA VAL A 308 -18.20 -0.57 -0.13
C VAL A 308 -18.20 -0.36 -1.63
N GLU A 309 -18.23 0.89 -2.05
CA GLU A 309 -18.27 1.27 -3.46
C GLU A 309 -16.88 1.66 -3.99
N ASN A 310 -16.78 1.77 -5.32
CA ASN A 310 -15.60 2.28 -6.03
C ASN A 310 -14.30 1.54 -5.68
N LEU A 311 -14.37 0.21 -5.55
CA LEU A 311 -13.18 -0.60 -5.38
C LEU A 311 -12.41 -0.72 -6.71
N PRO A 312 -11.07 -0.67 -6.69
CA PRO A 312 -10.23 -0.89 -7.86
C PRO A 312 -10.51 -2.25 -8.52
N VAL A 313 -10.64 -2.28 -9.85
CA VAL A 313 -10.81 -3.51 -10.63
C VAL A 313 -9.71 -3.57 -11.68
N HIS A 314 -8.88 -4.60 -11.63
CA HIS A 314 -7.84 -4.84 -12.64
C HIS A 314 -8.33 -5.87 -13.66
N THR A 315 -8.44 -5.49 -14.93
CA THR A 315 -8.78 -6.42 -16.02
C THR A 315 -7.51 -6.96 -16.66
N TYR A 316 -7.38 -8.28 -16.74
CA TYR A 316 -6.24 -8.96 -17.34
C TYR A 316 -6.70 -10.08 -18.27
N GLU A 317 -5.86 -10.44 -19.24
CA GLU A 317 -6.14 -11.56 -20.13
C GLU A 317 -5.66 -12.87 -19.50
N ALA A 318 -6.57 -13.83 -19.36
CA ALA A 318 -6.28 -15.17 -18.86
C ALA A 318 -7.00 -16.21 -19.71
N LEU A 319 -6.26 -17.24 -20.14
CA LEU A 319 -6.76 -18.35 -20.97
C LEU A 319 -7.49 -17.87 -22.25
N GLY A 320 -7.02 -16.77 -22.85
CA GLY A 320 -7.59 -16.18 -24.07
C GLY A 320 -8.90 -15.41 -23.86
N GLN A 321 -9.26 -15.09 -22.61
CA GLN A 321 -10.40 -14.25 -22.27
C GLN A 321 -9.98 -13.10 -21.36
N LEU A 322 -10.63 -11.95 -21.52
CA LEU A 322 -10.50 -10.85 -20.58
C LEU A 322 -11.28 -11.18 -19.31
N GLN A 323 -10.58 -11.25 -18.19
CA GLN A 323 -11.12 -11.50 -16.87
C GLN A 323 -10.83 -10.29 -15.97
N ALA A 324 -11.76 -9.97 -15.08
CA ALA A 324 -11.55 -8.97 -14.04
C ALA A 324 -11.03 -9.67 -12.77
N LYS A 325 -9.87 -9.24 -12.25
CA LYS A 325 -9.44 -9.63 -10.90
C LYS A 325 -10.46 -9.05 -9.93
N ILE A 326 -10.96 -9.92 -9.07
CA ILE A 326 -11.88 -9.57 -8.00
C ILE A 326 -11.19 -8.57 -7.04
N PRO A 327 -11.89 -7.50 -6.61
CA PRO A 327 -11.30 -6.50 -5.72
C PRO A 327 -11.04 -6.99 -4.29
N THR A 328 -11.71 -8.05 -3.88
CA THR A 328 -11.37 -8.82 -2.68
C THR A 328 -10.56 -10.05 -3.09
N GLU A 329 -9.70 -10.56 -2.23
CA GLU A 329 -8.86 -11.72 -2.57
C GLU A 329 -9.65 -12.98 -2.93
N VAL A 330 -10.85 -13.09 -2.37
CA VAL A 330 -11.75 -14.23 -2.51
C VAL A 330 -13.18 -13.77 -2.69
N LEU A 331 -13.94 -14.53 -3.49
CA LEU A 331 -15.39 -14.46 -3.53
C LEU A 331 -15.97 -15.27 -2.38
N VAL A 332 -16.43 -14.59 -1.34
CA VAL A 332 -17.11 -15.21 -0.20
C VAL A 332 -18.56 -15.49 -0.61
N THR A 333 -18.99 -16.75 -0.49
CA THR A 333 -20.39 -17.13 -0.74
C THR A 333 -21.26 -16.81 0.48
N ASP A 334 -22.56 -16.61 0.28
CA ASP A 334 -23.50 -16.31 1.39
C ASP A 334 -23.42 -17.32 2.54
N ARG A 335 -23.23 -18.61 2.21
CA ARG A 335 -23.04 -19.64 3.23
C ARG A 335 -21.75 -19.43 4.04
N ARG A 336 -20.66 -19.07 3.39
CA ARG A 336 -19.36 -18.84 4.04
C ARG A 336 -19.38 -17.58 4.89
N GLU A 337 -20.01 -16.53 4.40
CA GLU A 337 -20.25 -15.30 5.16
C GLU A 337 -21.04 -15.59 6.44
N PHE A 338 -22.13 -16.37 6.34
CA PHE A 338 -22.91 -16.78 7.50
C PHE A 338 -22.10 -17.63 8.50
N GLU A 339 -21.35 -18.64 8.03
CA GLU A 339 -20.50 -19.47 8.89
C GLU A 339 -19.41 -18.62 9.59
N MET A 340 -18.83 -17.64 8.89
CA MET A 340 -17.87 -16.70 9.49
C MET A 340 -18.52 -15.78 10.52
N ALA A 341 -19.74 -15.28 10.26
CA ALA A 341 -20.47 -14.43 11.19
C ALA A 341 -20.85 -15.17 12.48
N GLU A 342 -21.26 -16.44 12.39
CA GLU A 342 -21.56 -17.28 13.55
C GLU A 342 -20.30 -17.54 14.41
N GLU A 343 -19.16 -17.75 13.77
CA GLU A 343 -17.89 -17.96 14.46
C GLU A 343 -17.20 -16.66 14.92
N ALA A 344 -17.60 -15.51 14.38
CA ALA A 344 -17.14 -14.19 14.83
C ALA A 344 -17.98 -13.61 15.98
N SER A 345 -19.25 -14.01 16.09
CA SER A 345 -20.14 -13.51 17.15
C SER A 345 -19.70 -14.02 18.52
N SER A 346 -19.59 -13.10 19.50
CA SER A 346 -19.44 -13.42 20.92
C SER A 346 -20.70 -14.14 21.40
N ARG A 347 -20.55 -15.22 22.15
CA ARG A 347 -21.68 -15.99 22.67
C ARG A 347 -22.36 -15.33 23.87
#